data_AF-A0A2T0MP31-F1
#
_entry.id   AF-A0A2T0MP31-F1
#
_cell.length_a   1.000
_cell.length_b   1.000
_cell.length_c   1.000
_cell.angle_alpha   90.00
_cell.angle_beta   90.00
_cell.angle_gamma   90.00
#
_symmetry.space_group_name_H-M   'P 1'
#
loop_
_entity.id
_entity.type
_entity.pdbx_description
1 polymer ?
#
loop_
_entity_poly.entity_id
_entity_poly.type
_entity_poly.pdbx_seq_one_letter_code
_entity_poly.pdbx_strand_id
1 'polypeptide(L)'
;MTGVIVLAFALVNPYVDTIAYLRRNRGPYPRPDIFQVFALRPMKEPEMTAVPVTTDRMKFLRLALTADAVVTGGNGLIYLAFADPVSTLLGPDAGLLRAIGGFLLAYGAAVALVAGRRTISPVATKAVIAANAIWTLGSVAAVVTGAAGFTTVGAVWAIAQALVVAGFAELQITGLRKSRTN
;
A
#
# COMPACT_ATOMS: atom_id res chain seq x y z
N MET A 1 -11.32 -17.61 18.76
CA MET A 1 -10.21 -16.88 18.10
C MET A 1 -10.32 -16.99 16.57
N THR A 2 -11.54 -16.90 16.02
CA THR A 2 -11.83 -17.27 14.61
C THR A 2 -12.29 -16.07 13.77
N GLY A 3 -12.51 -14.90 14.38
CA GLY A 3 -13.08 -13.72 13.71
C GLY A 3 -12.09 -12.89 12.89
N VAL A 4 -10.79 -12.89 13.23
CA VAL A 4 -9.79 -12.01 12.59
C VAL A 4 -9.32 -12.57 11.24
N ILE A 5 -9.33 -13.89 11.07
CA ILE A 5 -8.97 -14.57 9.80
C ILE A 5 -10.09 -14.46 8.77
N VAL A 6 -11.36 -14.47 9.20
CA VAL A 6 -12.52 -14.35 8.31
C VAL A 6 -12.67 -12.93 7.76
N LEU A 7 -12.30 -11.90 8.52
CA LEU A 7 -12.34 -10.50 8.06
C LEU A 7 -11.25 -10.22 7.00
N ALA A 8 -10.08 -10.84 7.14
CA ALA A 8 -9.00 -10.74 6.16
C ALA A 8 -9.34 -11.46 4.84
N PHE A 9 -10.11 -12.56 4.89
CA PHE A 9 -10.58 -13.26 3.68
C PHE A 9 -11.70 -12.49 2.96
N ALA A 10 -12.57 -11.78 3.71
CA ALA A 10 -13.65 -10.97 3.15
C ALA A 10 -13.16 -9.70 2.42
N LEU A 11 -12.00 -9.15 2.82
CA LEU A 11 -11.42 -7.96 2.17
C LEU A 11 -10.69 -8.26 0.84
N VAL A 12 -10.43 -9.55 0.55
CA VAL A 12 -9.64 -10.00 -0.61
C VAL A 12 -10.50 -10.39 -1.82
N ASN A 13 -11.81 -10.62 -1.67
CA ASN A 13 -12.65 -11.15 -2.76
C ASN A 13 -13.89 -10.28 -3.09
N PRO A 14 -13.74 -9.19 -3.86
CA PRO A 14 -14.87 -8.36 -4.30
C PRO A 14 -15.57 -8.82 -5.60
N TYR A 15 -15.38 -10.06 -6.05
CA TYR A 15 -15.86 -10.48 -7.39
C TYR A 15 -17.33 -10.92 -7.47
N VAL A 16 -18.06 -10.99 -6.35
CA VAL A 16 -19.44 -11.52 -6.37
C VAL A 16 -20.49 -10.46 -6.79
N ASP A 17 -20.23 -9.16 -6.62
CA ASP A 17 -21.27 -8.13 -6.83
C ASP A 17 -21.32 -7.51 -8.23
N THR A 18 -20.28 -7.71 -9.05
CA THR A 18 -20.23 -7.07 -10.39
C THR A 18 -21.28 -7.65 -11.35
N ILE A 19 -21.56 -8.95 -11.25
CA ILE A 19 -22.53 -9.64 -12.11
C ILE A 19 -23.98 -9.25 -11.74
N ALA A 20 -24.24 -9.03 -10.44
CA ALA A 20 -25.55 -8.63 -9.94
C ALA A 20 -25.88 -7.17 -10.30
N TYR A 21 -24.89 -6.28 -10.24
CA TYR A 21 -25.03 -4.88 -10.67
C TYR A 21 -25.34 -4.78 -12.18
N LEU A 22 -24.58 -5.48 -13.02
CA LEU A 22 -24.76 -5.45 -14.47
C LEU A 22 -26.03 -6.16 -14.95
N ARG A 23 -26.62 -7.06 -14.16
CA ARG A 23 -27.92 -7.69 -14.49
C ARG A 23 -29.10 -6.79 -14.13
N ARG A 24 -29.01 -6.03 -13.04
CA ARG A 24 -30.08 -5.13 -12.56
C ARG A 24 -30.20 -3.86 -13.40
N ASN A 25 -29.09 -3.37 -13.97
CA ASN A 25 -29.02 -2.05 -14.62
C ASN A 25 -28.93 -2.08 -16.16
N ARG A 26 -29.29 -3.19 -16.83
CA ARG A 26 -29.46 -3.19 -18.30
C ARG A 26 -30.81 -2.56 -18.68
N GLY A 27 -30.86 -1.23 -18.69
CA GLY A 27 -31.90 -0.53 -19.44
C GLY A 27 -31.69 -0.75 -20.95
N PRO A 28 -32.77 -0.77 -21.76
CA PRO A 28 -32.63 -0.77 -23.22
C PRO A 28 -31.81 0.44 -23.64
N TYR A 29 -30.69 0.25 -24.34
CA TYR A 29 -30.00 1.37 -24.99
C TYR A 29 -30.99 2.03 -25.97
N PRO A 30 -31.32 3.32 -25.81
CA PRO A 30 -32.11 4.03 -26.80
C PRO A 30 -31.33 4.00 -28.11
N ARG A 31 -31.93 3.47 -29.17
CA ARG A 31 -31.34 3.56 -30.51
C ARG A 31 -31.37 5.03 -30.93
N PRO A 32 -30.23 5.68 -31.21
CA PRO A 32 -30.26 7.04 -31.69
C PRO A 32 -30.95 7.08 -33.05
N ASP A 33 -31.98 7.90 -33.12
CA ASP A 33 -32.65 8.39 -34.30
C ASP A 33 -31.63 9.04 -35.24
N ILE A 34 -31.62 8.60 -36.49
CA ILE A 34 -30.65 8.99 -37.55
C ILE A 34 -30.60 10.53 -37.71
N PHE A 35 -31.66 11.22 -37.32
CA PHE A 35 -31.78 12.68 -37.37
C PHE A 35 -30.98 13.43 -36.28
N GLN A 36 -30.57 12.78 -35.17
CA GLN A 36 -29.68 13.41 -34.18
C GLN A 36 -28.23 13.50 -34.64
N VAL A 37 -27.80 12.62 -35.56
CA VAL A 37 -26.41 12.57 -36.07
C VAL A 37 -26.06 13.84 -36.85
N PHE A 38 -27.04 14.45 -37.52
CA PHE A 38 -26.84 15.67 -38.31
C PHE A 38 -26.93 16.96 -37.47
N ALA A 39 -27.40 16.89 -36.22
CA ALA A 39 -27.52 18.04 -35.32
C ALA A 39 -26.28 18.27 -34.44
N LEU A 40 -25.25 17.44 -34.57
CA LEU A 40 -23.92 17.73 -34.02
C LEU A 40 -23.29 18.87 -34.85
N ARG A 41 -23.78 20.09 -34.61
CA ARG A 41 -23.01 21.31 -34.90
C ARG A 41 -21.59 21.07 -34.36
N PRO A 42 -20.53 21.58 -35.01
CA PRO A 42 -19.23 21.69 -34.37
C PRO A 42 -19.40 22.71 -33.23
N MET A 43 -19.90 22.22 -32.10
CA MET A 43 -19.68 22.83 -30.80
C MET A 43 -18.18 22.98 -30.75
N LYS A 44 -17.70 24.23 -30.74
CA LYS A 44 -16.32 24.55 -30.43
C LYS A 44 -15.99 23.71 -29.22
N GLU A 45 -15.22 22.63 -29.42
CA GLU A 45 -14.97 21.67 -28.35
C GLU A 45 -14.44 22.54 -27.21
N PRO A 46 -15.12 22.60 -26.05
CA PRO A 46 -14.49 23.21 -24.91
C PRO A 46 -13.19 22.43 -24.80
N GLU A 47 -12.06 23.13 -24.85
CA GLU A 47 -10.74 22.56 -24.64
C GLU A 47 -10.84 21.82 -23.31
N MET A 48 -11.18 20.53 -23.39
CA MET A 48 -11.42 19.71 -22.22
C MET A 48 -10.02 19.42 -21.73
N THR A 49 -9.51 20.33 -20.91
CA THR A 49 -8.40 20.13 -19.99
C THR A 49 -8.83 19.08 -18.96
N ALA A 50 -9.18 17.89 -19.42
CA ALA A 50 -9.59 16.75 -18.63
C ALA A 50 -8.36 15.92 -18.26
N VAL A 51 -7.41 16.53 -17.52
CA VAL A 51 -6.28 15.81 -16.93
C VAL A 51 -5.97 16.13 -15.43
N PRO A 52 -6.95 16.37 -14.51
CA PRO A 52 -6.59 16.47 -13.08
C PRO A 52 -6.64 15.13 -12.33
N VAL A 53 -7.74 14.36 -12.45
CA VAL A 53 -8.10 13.34 -11.44
C VAL A 53 -7.25 12.07 -11.52
N THR A 54 -6.94 11.55 -12.71
CA THR A 54 -6.12 10.32 -12.86
C THR A 54 -4.66 10.57 -12.52
N THR A 55 -4.15 11.75 -12.89
CA THR A 55 -2.81 12.21 -12.58
C THR A 55 -2.61 12.33 -11.07
N ASP A 56 -3.55 12.94 -10.34
CA ASP A 56 -3.42 13.14 -8.89
C ASP A 56 -3.54 11.82 -8.11
N ARG A 57 -4.37 10.87 -8.55
CA ARG A 57 -4.45 9.52 -7.96
C ARG A 57 -3.13 8.74 -8.09
N MET A 58 -2.49 8.81 -9.26
CA MET A 58 -1.19 8.18 -9.49
C MET A 58 -0.07 8.84 -8.69
N LYS A 59 -0.11 10.18 -8.54
CA LYS A 59 0.82 10.92 -7.66
C LYS A 59 0.68 10.47 -6.20
N PHE A 60 -0.55 10.29 -5.72
CA PHE A 60 -0.80 9.85 -4.34
C PHE A 60 -0.24 8.45 -4.07
N LEU A 61 -0.49 7.48 -4.95
CA LEU A 61 0.06 6.12 -4.79
C LEU A 61 1.61 6.15 -4.84
N ARG A 62 2.19 6.94 -5.74
CA ARG A 62 3.64 7.11 -5.82
C ARG A 62 4.20 7.71 -4.55
N LEU A 63 3.56 8.72 -3.99
CA LEU A 63 3.97 9.35 -2.73
C LEU A 63 3.94 8.35 -1.58
N ALA A 64 2.87 7.56 -1.44
CA ALA A 64 2.76 6.54 -0.40
C ALA A 64 3.88 5.49 -0.49
N LEU A 65 4.17 4.98 -1.70
CA LEU A 65 5.26 4.03 -1.92
C LEU A 65 6.65 4.66 -1.66
N THR A 66 6.84 5.92 -2.05
CA THR A 66 8.11 6.62 -1.83
C THR A 66 8.35 6.89 -0.35
N ALA A 67 7.31 7.30 0.40
CA ALA A 67 7.39 7.51 1.83
C ALA A 67 7.71 6.21 2.58
N ASP A 68 7.07 5.10 2.22
CA ASP A 68 7.38 3.76 2.75
C ASP A 68 8.85 3.41 2.50
N ALA A 69 9.31 3.53 1.24
CA ALA A 69 10.70 3.21 0.89
C ALA A 69 11.73 4.04 1.70
N VAL A 70 11.49 5.34 1.87
CA VAL A 70 12.38 6.24 2.60
C VAL A 70 12.39 5.93 4.10
N VAL A 71 11.21 5.76 4.71
CA VAL A 71 11.11 5.47 6.15
C VAL A 71 11.70 4.09 6.46
N THR A 72 11.31 3.08 5.68
CA THR A 72 11.78 1.71 5.87
C THR A 72 13.28 1.57 5.60
N GLY A 73 13.76 2.15 4.49
CA GLY A 73 15.19 2.14 4.15
C GLY A 73 16.04 2.94 5.15
N GLY A 74 15.57 4.11 5.58
CA GLY A 74 16.24 4.94 6.59
C GLY A 74 16.36 4.22 7.93
N ASN A 75 15.31 3.55 8.37
CA ASN A 75 15.35 2.73 9.59
C ASN A 75 16.31 1.52 9.44
N GLY A 76 16.31 0.88 8.27
CA GLY A 76 17.27 -0.17 7.96
C GLY A 76 18.73 0.29 8.04
N LEU A 77 19.03 1.49 7.51
CA LEU A 77 20.35 2.11 7.62
C LEU A 77 20.74 2.40 9.07
N ILE A 78 19.81 2.89 9.89
CA ILE A 78 20.06 3.12 11.31
C ILE A 78 20.45 1.80 12.01
N TYR A 79 19.71 0.72 11.75
CA TYR A 79 20.00 -0.58 12.35
C TYR A 79 21.33 -1.18 11.87
N LEU A 80 21.72 -0.93 10.62
CA LEU A 80 23.02 -1.39 10.10
C LEU A 80 24.19 -0.58 10.66
N ALA A 81 24.07 0.75 10.67
CA ALA A 81 25.15 1.66 11.06
C ALA A 81 25.33 1.77 12.59
N PHE A 82 24.25 1.62 13.35
CA PHE A 82 24.21 1.86 14.79
C PHE A 82 23.68 0.64 15.56
N ALA A 83 23.91 -0.57 15.05
CA ALA A 83 23.37 -1.80 15.64
C ALA A 83 23.67 -1.95 17.14
N ASP A 84 24.90 -1.69 17.57
CA ASP A 84 25.33 -1.92 18.97
C ASP A 84 24.71 -0.91 19.97
N PRO A 85 24.71 0.42 19.72
CA PRO A 85 23.98 1.33 20.60
C PRO A 85 22.46 1.12 20.52
N VAL A 86 21.91 0.77 19.36
CA VAL A 86 20.49 0.48 19.19
C VAL A 86 20.10 -0.81 19.92
N SER A 87 20.94 -1.86 19.93
CA SER A 87 20.69 -3.10 20.68
C SER A 87 20.60 -2.83 22.17
N THR A 88 21.48 -1.96 22.68
CA THR A 88 21.48 -1.57 24.09
C THR A 88 20.18 -0.87 24.47
N LEU A 89 19.64 -0.04 23.58
CA LEU A 89 18.39 0.69 23.81
C LEU A 89 17.15 -0.20 23.66
N LEU A 90 17.08 -0.98 22.58
CA LEU A 90 15.88 -1.71 22.18
C LEU A 90 15.81 -3.12 22.77
N GLY A 91 16.94 -3.75 23.09
CA GLY A 91 17.01 -5.10 23.66
C GLY A 91 17.53 -6.19 22.70
N PRO A 92 16.97 -6.35 21.48
CA PRO A 92 17.45 -7.36 20.53
C PRO A 92 18.94 -7.26 20.27
N ASP A 93 19.61 -8.41 20.10
CA ASP A 93 21.05 -8.42 19.85
C ASP A 93 21.43 -7.69 18.55
N ALA A 94 22.64 -7.13 18.53
CA ALA A 94 23.11 -6.35 17.40
C ALA A 94 23.23 -7.16 16.10
N GLY A 95 23.40 -8.49 16.17
CA GLY A 95 23.40 -9.36 14.99
C GLY A 95 22.01 -9.42 14.35
N LEU A 96 20.98 -9.66 15.17
CA LEU A 96 19.58 -9.62 14.74
C LEU A 96 19.19 -8.24 14.20
N LEU A 97 19.61 -7.15 14.84
CA LEU A 97 19.35 -5.80 14.32
C LEU A 97 20.01 -5.55 12.96
N ARG A 98 21.27 -6.00 12.75
CA ARG A 98 21.91 -5.90 11.43
C ARG A 98 21.17 -6.72 10.38
N ALA A 99 20.71 -7.92 10.72
CA ALA A 99 19.93 -8.76 9.80
C ALA A 99 18.61 -8.09 9.41
N ILE A 100 17.87 -7.56 10.40
CA ILE A 100 16.66 -6.78 10.16
C ILE A 100 16.99 -5.55 9.30
N GLY A 101 18.05 -4.82 9.63
CA GLY A 101 18.47 -3.63 8.89
C GLY A 101 18.77 -3.91 7.43
N GLY A 102 19.49 -5.01 7.15
CA GLY A 102 19.75 -5.49 5.79
C GLY A 102 18.47 -5.85 5.03
N PHE A 103 17.56 -6.57 5.69
CA PHE A 103 16.24 -6.88 5.11
C PHE A 103 15.45 -5.61 4.79
N LEU A 104 15.36 -4.65 5.73
CA LEU A 104 14.63 -3.40 5.55
C LEU A 104 15.23 -2.54 4.43
N LEU A 105 16.55 -2.51 4.32
CA LEU A 105 17.23 -1.78 3.24
C LEU A 105 16.92 -2.40 1.87
N ALA A 106 16.98 -3.74 1.77
CA ALA A 106 16.63 -4.45 0.54
C ALA A 106 15.14 -4.26 0.17
N TYR A 107 14.25 -4.34 1.15
CA TYR A 107 12.83 -4.09 0.98
C TYR A 107 12.57 -2.65 0.52
N GLY A 108 13.12 -1.66 1.22
CA GLY A 108 12.98 -0.24 0.87
C GLY A 108 13.48 0.05 -0.54
N ALA A 109 14.60 -0.55 -0.95
CA ALA A 109 15.09 -0.46 -2.32
C ALA A 109 14.10 -1.07 -3.33
N ALA A 110 13.53 -2.25 -3.04
CA ALA A 110 12.52 -2.86 -3.89
C ALA A 110 11.26 -1.98 -4.03
N VAL A 111 10.79 -1.37 -2.94
CA VAL A 111 9.65 -0.44 -2.96
C VAL A 111 9.98 0.82 -3.76
N ALA A 112 11.19 1.39 -3.59
CA ALA A 112 11.64 2.54 -4.38
C ALA A 112 11.68 2.22 -5.89
N LEU A 113 12.12 1.02 -6.26
CA LEU A 113 12.09 0.56 -7.65
C LEU A 113 10.67 0.44 -8.20
N VAL A 114 9.68 0.05 -7.38
CA VAL A 114 8.26 0.05 -7.77
C VAL A 114 7.75 1.47 -7.95
N ALA A 115 8.05 2.37 -7.01
CA ALA A 115 7.63 3.77 -7.03
C ALA A 115 8.20 4.55 -8.22
N GLY A 116 9.45 4.24 -8.60
CA GLY A 116 10.19 4.89 -9.68
C GLY A 116 9.73 4.51 -11.10
N ARG A 117 8.86 3.51 -11.26
CA ARG A 117 8.35 3.13 -12.58
C ARG A 117 7.41 4.21 -13.15
N ARG A 118 7.48 4.42 -14.47
CA ARG A 118 6.57 5.32 -15.20
C ARG A 118 5.10 4.94 -14.95
N THR A 119 4.81 3.65 -15.01
CA THR A 119 3.52 3.04 -14.63
C THR A 119 3.72 2.16 -13.40
N ILE A 120 2.98 2.44 -12.32
CA ILE A 120 3.05 1.67 -11.08
C ILE A 120 2.31 0.35 -11.27
N SER A 121 2.99 -0.78 -11.01
CA SER A 121 2.39 -2.10 -11.16
C SER A 121 1.40 -2.40 -10.02
N PRO A 122 0.13 -2.73 -10.34
CA PRO A 122 -0.84 -3.15 -9.33
C PRO A 122 -0.44 -4.42 -8.58
N VAL A 123 0.24 -5.35 -9.27
CA VAL A 123 0.69 -6.61 -8.68
C VAL A 123 1.83 -6.36 -7.69
N ALA A 124 2.82 -5.56 -8.09
CA ALA A 124 3.92 -5.20 -7.19
C ALA A 124 3.42 -4.42 -5.97
N THR A 125 2.49 -3.47 -6.17
CA THR A 125 1.87 -2.71 -5.07
C THR A 125 1.17 -3.64 -4.08
N LYS A 126 0.43 -4.65 -4.56
CA LYS A 126 -0.20 -5.66 -3.69
C LYS A 126 0.81 -6.49 -2.89
N ALA A 127 1.95 -6.82 -3.50
CA ALA A 127 3.03 -7.52 -2.79
C ALA A 127 3.63 -6.66 -1.67
N VAL A 128 3.83 -5.35 -1.91
CA VAL A 128 4.27 -4.39 -0.90
C VAL A 128 3.28 -4.33 0.26
N ILE A 129 1.98 -4.18 -0.03
CA ILE A 129 0.89 -4.18 0.98
C ILE A 129 0.92 -5.47 1.81
N ALA A 130 1.03 -6.63 1.16
CA ALA A 130 1.04 -7.91 1.85
C ALA A 130 2.28 -8.06 2.76
N ALA A 131 3.45 -7.65 2.27
CA ALA A 131 4.67 -7.65 3.07
C ALA A 131 4.56 -6.73 4.29
N ASN A 132 3.99 -5.53 4.13
CA ASN A 132 3.75 -4.61 5.24
C ASN A 132 2.76 -5.18 6.27
N ALA A 133 1.69 -5.84 5.81
CA ALA A 133 0.76 -6.52 6.70
C ALA A 133 1.43 -7.66 7.49
N ILE A 134 2.24 -8.49 6.82
CA ILE A 134 3.00 -9.56 7.46
C ILE A 134 3.98 -9.00 8.48
N TRP A 135 4.73 -7.95 8.12
CA TRP A 135 5.68 -7.30 9.01
C TRP A 135 5.02 -6.70 10.25
N THR A 136 3.86 -6.06 10.06
CA THR A 136 3.04 -5.50 11.15
C THR A 136 2.64 -6.60 12.13
N LEU A 137 2.05 -7.69 11.63
CA LEU A 137 1.59 -8.80 12.47
C LEU A 137 2.77 -9.49 13.16
N GLY A 138 3.88 -9.70 12.44
CA GLY A 138 5.11 -10.26 12.99
C GLY A 138 5.70 -9.39 14.10
N SER A 139 5.69 -8.07 13.94
CA SER A 139 6.19 -7.13 14.95
C SER A 139 5.34 -7.18 16.24
N VAL A 140 4.01 -7.17 16.11
CA VAL A 140 3.11 -7.31 17.26
C VAL A 140 3.29 -8.68 17.93
N ALA A 141 3.37 -9.76 17.15
CA ALA A 141 3.58 -11.09 17.67
C ALA A 141 4.92 -11.22 18.41
N ALA A 142 6.00 -10.63 17.90
CA ALA A 142 7.31 -10.64 18.54
C ALA A 142 7.30 -9.95 19.91
N VAL A 143 6.56 -8.84 20.03
CA VAL A 143 6.39 -8.14 21.31
C VAL A 143 5.54 -8.95 22.29
N VAL A 144 4.38 -9.46 21.84
CA VAL A 144 3.44 -10.19 22.71
C VAL A 144 4.01 -11.51 23.21
N THR A 145 4.82 -12.19 22.39
CA THR A 145 5.44 -13.48 22.74
C THR A 145 6.79 -13.32 23.45
N GLY A 146 7.36 -12.10 23.47
CA GLY A 146 8.71 -11.86 24.00
C GLY A 146 9.84 -12.46 23.16
N ALA A 147 9.56 -12.91 21.92
CA ALA A 147 10.47 -13.69 21.10
C ALA A 147 11.81 -13.00 20.76
N ALA A 148 11.88 -11.66 20.85
CA ALA A 148 13.07 -10.89 20.49
C ALA A 148 13.76 -10.20 21.69
N GLY A 149 13.34 -10.48 22.94
CA GLY A 149 14.00 -9.92 24.13
C GLY A 149 13.98 -8.39 24.22
N PHE A 150 12.87 -7.76 23.80
CA PHE A 150 12.74 -6.31 23.83
C PHE A 150 12.83 -5.72 25.25
N THR A 151 13.51 -4.58 25.38
CA THR A 151 13.30 -3.67 26.51
C THR A 151 11.91 -3.03 26.41
N THR A 152 11.46 -2.34 27.46
CA THR A 152 10.20 -1.56 27.38
C THR A 152 10.23 -0.53 26.25
N VAL A 153 11.38 0.16 26.07
CA VAL A 153 11.56 1.11 24.96
C VAL A 153 11.53 0.39 23.61
N GLY A 154 12.19 -0.76 23.51
CA GLY A 154 12.17 -1.60 22.32
C GLY A 154 10.78 -2.07 21.92
N ALA A 155 9.98 -2.50 22.89
CA ALA A 155 8.61 -2.94 22.66
C ALA A 155 7.74 -1.79 22.14
N VAL A 156 7.81 -0.62 22.78
CA VAL A 156 7.09 0.59 22.33
C VAL A 156 7.53 0.98 20.91
N TRP A 157 8.84 0.96 20.65
CA TRP A 157 9.40 1.28 19.33
C TRP A 157 8.96 0.29 18.25
N ALA A 158 8.94 -1.01 18.54
CA ALA A 158 8.49 -2.05 17.62
C ALA A 158 7.00 -1.89 17.29
N ILE A 159 6.16 -1.61 18.27
CA ILE A 159 4.72 -1.35 18.06
C ILE A 159 4.51 -0.05 17.27
N ALA A 160 5.23 1.02 17.60
CA ALA A 160 5.14 2.28 16.87
C ALA A 160 5.49 2.09 15.38
N GLN A 161 6.57 1.36 15.07
CA GLN A 161 6.91 1.01 13.70
C GLN A 161 5.84 0.13 13.04
N ALA A 162 5.29 -0.86 13.74
CA ALA A 162 4.22 -1.68 13.20
C ALA A 162 3.01 -0.84 12.78
N LEU A 163 2.64 0.17 13.58
CA LEU A 163 1.57 1.10 13.25
C LEU A 163 1.89 1.98 12.04
N VAL A 164 3.13 2.45 11.90
CA VAL A 164 3.57 3.22 10.73
C VAL A 164 3.49 2.36 9.46
N VAL A 165 3.99 1.12 9.53
CA VAL A 165 3.97 0.15 8.41
C VAL A 165 2.53 -0.21 8.03
N ALA A 166 1.65 -0.41 9.00
CA ALA A 166 0.21 -0.60 8.76
C ALA A 166 -0.41 0.63 8.08
N GLY A 167 -0.04 1.83 8.51
CA GLY A 167 -0.45 3.09 7.88
C GLY A 167 -0.04 3.16 6.41
N PHE A 168 1.19 2.76 6.07
CA PHE A 168 1.63 2.68 4.67
C PHE A 168 0.80 1.67 3.87
N ALA A 169 0.53 0.49 4.42
CA ALA A 169 -0.33 -0.48 3.76
C ALA A 169 -1.72 0.10 3.44
N GLU A 170 -2.34 0.80 4.38
CA GLU A 170 -3.65 1.46 4.17
C GLU A 170 -3.60 2.57 3.11
N LEU A 171 -2.55 3.40 3.12
CA LEU A 171 -2.36 4.43 2.09
C LEU A 171 -2.18 3.81 0.70
N GLN A 172 -1.43 2.71 0.59
CA GLN A 172 -1.20 1.98 -0.65
C GLN A 172 -2.49 1.30 -1.14
N ILE A 173 -3.27 0.68 -0.24
CA ILE A 173 -4.60 0.12 -0.56
C ILE A 173 -5.51 1.21 -1.11
N THR A 174 -5.56 2.36 -0.43
CA THR A 174 -6.40 3.49 -0.83
C THR A 174 -5.98 4.04 -2.20
N GLY A 175 -4.67 4.22 -2.42
CA GLY A 175 -4.12 4.66 -3.71
C GLY A 175 -4.44 3.69 -4.84
N LEU A 176 -4.30 2.39 -4.59
CA LEU A 176 -4.55 1.34 -5.57
C LEU A 176 -6.04 1.17 -5.91
N ARG A 177 -6.93 1.30 -4.92
CA ARG A 177 -8.39 1.28 -5.14
C ARG A 177 -8.81 2.46 -6.02
N LYS A 178 -8.31 3.66 -5.71
CA LYS A 178 -8.60 4.89 -6.47
C LYS A 178 -8.08 4.81 -7.91
N SER A 179 -6.96 4.14 -8.16
CA SER A 179 -6.41 3.98 -9.51
C SER A 179 -7.11 2.92 -10.36
N ARG A 180 -7.95 2.06 -9.77
CA ARG A 180 -8.65 0.94 -10.44
C ARG A 180 -10.10 1.22 -10.84
N THR A 181 -10.76 2.22 -10.25
CA THR A 181 -12.13 2.62 -10.59
C THR A 181 -12.23 3.43 -11.90
N ASN A 182 -11.48 3.01 -12.91
CA ASN A 182 -11.63 3.41 -14.32
C ASN A 182 -12.13 2.19 -15.11
#